data_AF-Q4STS9-F1
#
_entry.id   AF-Q4STS9-F1
#
_cell.length_a   1.000
_cell.length_b   1.000
_cell.length_c   1.000
_cell.angle_alpha   90.00
_cell.angle_beta   90.00
_cell.angle_gamma   90.00
#
_symmetry.space_group_name_H-M   'P 1'
#
loop_
_entity.id
_entity.type
_entity.pdbx_description
1 polymer ?
#
loop_
_entity_poly.entity_id
_entity_poly.type
_entity_poly.pdbx_seq_one_letter_code
_entity_poly.pdbx_strand_id
1 'polypeptide(L)'
;RIIINQDLFDLSQVRHFQASDQILSHLAVKSVSTYIIYHLRQSGAVHPTWEQMCVRAFTRADPGAELDACLWSLTEALKTLMKGASQGETGKLLASFDSSLTVLCSKLLNEDRNKVDTRPLESTFCFLTDLLEALAASALRDGADGCLRCQKLVHLHSSELLKAIRCSSEYFVKRRLLLLLKRVVLQKAGEEWTSGAAAGAGPRSRDADLTLLTQSVLTAVGVNWLEGVQVDVSSSFWGTGSLHADASKPDYVVLRAVSLLLLKSMEIHIEAASKKGLVDVATLNAYLRKLWGFLKRNSVQLKDQGHLCCWISVLFGEQDDDMMEAAKASLSIFLHYRRCSELRGLALLEEACAFGYNPHCHFILLLASVSFDHSFLLDLLISTETCFLEYLVQYLKCLRADWQGYSTAC
;
A
#
# COMPACT_ATOMS: atom_id res chain seq x y z
N ARG A 1 -7.81 30.22 12.99
CA ARG A 1 -7.75 29.93 14.45
C ARG A 1 -9.12 30.24 15.02
N ILE A 2 -9.96 29.22 15.20
CA ILE A 2 -11.21 29.38 15.95
C ILE A 2 -10.82 29.32 17.43
N ILE A 3 -11.16 30.36 18.18
CA ILE A 3 -10.93 30.43 19.62
C ILE A 3 -11.91 29.44 20.27
N ILE A 4 -11.40 28.29 20.69
CA ILE A 4 -12.19 27.29 21.42
C ILE A 4 -12.26 27.79 22.86
N ASN A 5 -13.41 28.36 23.25
CA ASN A 5 -13.72 28.63 24.65
C ASN A 5 -13.84 27.29 25.38
N GLN A 6 -13.04 27.10 26.44
CA GLN A 6 -12.86 25.85 27.17
C GLN A 6 -14.13 25.33 27.85
N ASP A 7 -15.15 26.17 28.05
CA ASP A 7 -16.35 25.82 28.83
C ASP A 7 -17.62 25.52 28.01
N LEU A 8 -17.55 25.61 26.67
CA LEU A 8 -18.73 25.42 25.78
C LEU A 8 -18.63 24.23 24.83
N PHE A 9 -17.48 23.55 24.77
CA PHE A 9 -17.32 22.32 23.98
C PHE A 9 -17.64 21.10 24.84
N ASP A 10 -18.93 20.92 25.12
CA ASP A 10 -19.43 19.75 25.82
C ASP A 10 -19.34 18.53 24.87
N LEU A 11 -18.85 17.37 25.35
CA LEU A 11 -18.86 16.10 24.61
C LEU A 11 -20.30 15.58 24.37
N SER A 12 -21.32 16.40 24.65
CA SER A 12 -22.65 16.27 24.07
C SER A 12 -22.61 16.06 22.55
N GLN A 13 -21.60 16.61 21.85
CA GLN A 13 -21.41 16.38 20.41
C GLN A 13 -21.11 14.93 20.04
N VAL A 14 -20.55 14.13 20.94
CA VAL A 14 -20.34 12.69 20.69
C VAL A 14 -21.69 11.98 20.52
N ARG A 15 -22.77 12.49 21.14
CA ARG A 15 -24.14 11.99 20.91
C ARG A 15 -24.64 12.22 19.48
N HIS A 16 -24.03 13.15 18.74
CA HIS A 16 -24.36 13.44 17.35
C HIS A 16 -23.60 12.58 16.33
N PHE A 17 -22.75 11.64 16.77
CA PHE A 17 -22.12 10.67 15.87
C PHE A 17 -23.17 9.86 15.10
N GLN A 18 -24.29 9.55 15.75
CA GLN A 18 -25.44 8.84 15.17
C GLN A 18 -26.53 9.77 14.61
N ALA A 19 -26.24 11.06 14.42
CA ALA A 19 -27.23 11.97 13.84
C ALA A 19 -27.64 11.52 12.44
N SER A 20 -28.94 11.56 12.15
CA SER A 20 -29.47 11.27 10.81
C SER A 20 -28.99 12.29 9.77
N ASP A 21 -28.68 13.52 10.22
CA ASP A 21 -28.05 14.55 9.41
C ASP A 21 -26.54 14.26 9.26
N GLN A 22 -26.14 13.94 8.02
CA GLN A 22 -24.75 13.62 7.67
C GLN A 22 -23.79 14.81 7.89
N ILE A 23 -24.26 16.04 7.69
CA ILE A 23 -23.45 17.25 7.90
C ILE A 23 -23.21 17.43 9.39
N LEU A 24 -24.25 17.24 10.21
CA LEU A 24 -24.13 17.34 11.66
C LEU A 24 -23.19 16.27 12.22
N SER A 25 -23.34 15.01 11.77
CA SER A 25 -22.42 13.92 12.16
C SER A 25 -20.98 14.23 11.72
N HIS A 26 -20.79 14.74 10.50
CA HIS A 26 -19.49 15.13 9.98
C HIS A 26 -18.82 16.26 10.77
N LEU A 27 -19.57 17.31 11.10
CA LEU A 27 -19.08 18.40 11.93
C LEU A 27 -18.77 17.95 13.36
N ALA A 28 -19.60 17.07 13.93
CA ALA A 28 -19.38 16.51 15.26
C ALA A 28 -18.07 15.71 15.30
N VAL A 29 -17.84 14.81 14.35
CA VAL A 29 -16.61 14.01 14.29
C VAL A 29 -15.36 14.91 14.17
N LYS A 30 -15.34 15.86 13.24
CA LYS A 30 -14.19 16.77 13.08
C LYS A 30 -13.92 17.60 14.33
N SER A 31 -14.98 18.11 14.95
CA SER A 31 -14.88 18.94 16.14
C SER A 31 -14.37 18.15 17.35
N VAL A 32 -14.93 16.95 17.55
CA VAL A 32 -14.51 16.02 18.60
C VAL A 32 -13.06 15.59 18.41
N SER A 33 -12.65 15.19 17.20
CA SER A 33 -11.25 14.81 16.91
C SER A 33 -10.26 15.94 17.21
N THR A 34 -10.62 17.19 16.87
CA THR A 34 -9.79 18.37 17.18
C THR A 34 -9.69 18.62 18.68
N TYR A 35 -10.82 18.51 19.39
CA TYR A 35 -10.88 18.68 20.84
C TYR A 35 -10.06 17.61 21.58
N ILE A 36 -10.14 16.34 21.16
CA ILE A 36 -9.38 15.25 21.79
C ILE A 36 -7.88 15.47 21.68
N ILE A 37 -7.38 15.93 20.54
CA ILE A 37 -5.97 16.26 20.38
C ILE A 37 -5.57 17.38 21.33
N TYR A 38 -6.40 18.43 21.41
CA TYR A 38 -6.16 19.52 22.35
C TYR A 38 -6.14 19.02 23.81
N HIS A 39 -7.12 18.21 24.20
CA HIS A 39 -7.20 17.62 25.54
C HIS A 39 -6.00 16.72 25.85
N LEU A 40 -5.60 15.86 24.91
CA LEU A 40 -4.45 14.97 25.04
C LEU A 40 -3.16 15.77 25.26
N ARG A 41 -3.00 16.89 24.55
CA ARG A 41 -1.85 17.79 24.69
C ARG A 41 -1.82 18.53 26.03
N GLN A 42 -2.98 18.92 26.54
CA GLN A 42 -3.08 19.68 27.80
C GLN A 42 -3.00 18.76 29.04
N SER A 43 -3.79 17.68 29.05
CA SER A 43 -3.92 16.79 30.21
C SER A 43 -2.93 15.62 30.20
N GLY A 44 -2.34 15.32 29.05
CA GLY A 44 -1.51 14.13 28.85
C GLY A 44 -2.28 12.81 28.77
N ALA A 45 -3.62 12.84 28.81
CA ALA A 45 -4.50 11.67 28.79
C ALA A 45 -5.61 11.78 27.73
N VAL A 46 -6.10 10.63 27.28
CA VAL A 46 -7.25 10.55 26.37
C VAL A 46 -8.52 10.92 27.14
N HIS A 47 -9.46 11.58 26.47
CA HIS A 47 -10.71 11.98 27.11
C HIS A 47 -11.61 10.75 27.37
N PRO A 48 -12.04 10.48 28.61
CA PRO A 48 -12.66 9.21 29.01
C PRO A 48 -13.99 8.92 28.32
N THR A 49 -14.85 9.94 28.11
CA THR A 49 -16.16 9.74 27.46
C THR A 49 -16.03 9.30 25.99
N TRP A 50 -15.04 9.86 25.27
CA TRP A 50 -14.81 9.50 23.87
C TRP A 50 -14.13 8.14 23.77
N GLU A 51 -13.15 7.88 24.65
CA GLU A 51 -12.49 6.59 24.75
C GLU A 51 -13.48 5.46 25.01
N GLN A 52 -14.34 5.59 26.02
CA GLN A 52 -15.34 4.58 26.35
C GLN A 52 -16.31 4.30 25.20
N MET A 53 -16.75 5.34 24.48
CA MET A 53 -17.62 5.15 23.31
C MET A 53 -16.89 4.40 22.20
N CYS A 54 -15.69 4.85 21.82
CA CYS A 54 -14.92 4.21 20.75
C CYS A 54 -14.55 2.77 21.10
N VAL A 55 -14.06 2.50 22.32
CA VAL A 55 -13.75 1.14 22.79
C VAL A 55 -14.99 0.25 22.75
N ARG A 56 -16.16 0.76 23.16
CA ARG A 56 -17.42 0.01 23.09
C ARG A 56 -17.81 -0.30 21.65
N ALA A 57 -17.75 0.67 20.76
CA ALA A 57 -18.06 0.50 19.34
C ALA A 57 -17.11 -0.52 18.67
N PHE A 58 -15.80 -0.40 18.91
CA PHE A 58 -14.79 -1.30 18.37
C PHE A 58 -14.92 -2.73 18.91
N THR A 59 -15.23 -2.88 20.19
CA THR A 59 -15.41 -4.20 20.81
C THR A 59 -16.67 -4.90 20.31
N ARG A 60 -17.76 -4.15 20.06
CA ARG A 60 -18.98 -4.67 19.45
C ARG A 60 -18.73 -5.10 18.01
N ALA A 61 -18.09 -4.22 17.23
CA ALA A 61 -17.82 -4.37 15.80
C ALA A 61 -19.10 -4.46 14.94
N ASP A 62 -20.20 -3.91 15.42
CA ASP A 62 -21.46 -3.86 14.68
C ASP A 62 -21.37 -2.77 13.58
N PRO A 63 -21.48 -3.11 12.28
CA PRO A 63 -21.42 -2.12 11.21
C PRO A 63 -22.54 -1.09 11.31
N GLY A 64 -22.21 0.18 11.06
CA GLY A 64 -23.18 1.27 11.11
C GLY A 64 -22.59 2.60 11.57
N ALA A 65 -23.46 3.62 11.69
CA ALA A 65 -23.04 5.01 11.91
C ALA A 65 -22.19 5.23 13.17
N GLU A 66 -22.45 4.51 14.26
CA GLU A 66 -21.66 4.62 15.51
C GLU A 66 -20.22 4.17 15.28
N LEU A 67 -20.03 2.98 14.68
CA LEU A 67 -18.72 2.44 14.41
C LEU A 67 -17.98 3.28 13.36
N ASP A 68 -18.66 3.68 12.30
CA ASP A 68 -18.12 4.53 11.24
C ASP A 68 -17.61 5.87 11.79
N ALA A 69 -18.39 6.53 12.65
CA ALA A 69 -18.00 7.78 13.29
C ALA A 69 -16.81 7.60 14.25
N CYS A 70 -16.76 6.50 15.01
CA CYS A 70 -15.62 6.19 15.88
C CYS A 70 -14.34 5.91 15.09
N LEU A 71 -14.43 5.10 14.04
CA LEU A 71 -13.32 4.79 13.12
C LEU A 71 -12.77 6.06 12.50
N TRP A 72 -13.65 6.91 11.97
CA TRP A 72 -13.26 8.14 11.32
C TRP A 72 -12.70 9.17 12.32
N SER A 73 -13.32 9.30 13.51
CA SER A 73 -12.83 10.21 14.55
C SER A 73 -11.42 9.86 15.01
N LEU A 74 -11.14 8.57 15.25
CA LEU A 74 -9.80 8.08 15.60
C LEU A 74 -8.81 8.29 14.44
N THR A 75 -9.22 8.00 13.21
CA THR A 75 -8.39 8.21 12.01
C THR A 75 -7.99 9.66 11.86
N GLU A 76 -8.92 10.61 12.00
CA GLU A 76 -8.65 12.04 11.91
C GLU A 76 -7.74 12.52 13.04
N ALA A 77 -7.91 11.96 14.25
CA ALA A 77 -7.03 12.24 15.38
C ALA A 77 -5.58 11.79 15.07
N LEU A 78 -5.41 10.57 14.56
CA LEU A 78 -4.11 10.03 14.16
C LEU A 78 -3.46 10.85 13.05
N LYS A 79 -4.19 11.15 11.97
CA LYS A 79 -3.70 11.99 10.86
C LYS A 79 -3.19 13.34 11.35
N THR A 80 -3.91 13.97 12.26
CA THR A 80 -3.51 15.27 12.80
C THR A 80 -2.28 15.18 13.70
N LEU A 81 -2.16 14.11 14.50
CA LEU A 81 -0.95 13.85 15.29
C LEU A 81 0.25 13.50 14.40
N MET A 82 0.04 12.89 13.23
CA MET A 82 1.08 12.59 12.24
C MET A 82 1.64 13.82 11.53
N LYS A 83 0.78 14.82 11.28
CA LYS A 83 1.20 16.12 10.73
C LYS A 83 1.97 16.99 11.74
N GLY A 84 1.86 16.70 13.04
CA GLY A 84 2.54 17.42 14.11
C GLY A 84 3.92 16.85 14.46
N ALA A 85 4.73 17.63 15.19
CA ALA A 85 6.07 17.23 15.64
C ALA A 85 6.08 16.32 16.89
N SER A 86 4.94 15.99 17.47
CA SER A 86 4.82 15.31 18.77
C SER A 86 4.76 13.77 18.63
N GLN A 87 5.92 13.11 18.66
CA GLN A 87 6.02 11.64 18.54
C GLN A 87 5.36 10.88 19.72
N GLY A 88 5.45 11.38 20.95
CA GLY A 88 4.95 10.68 22.15
C GLY A 88 3.43 10.66 22.34
N GLU A 89 2.69 11.54 21.66
CA GLU A 89 1.22 11.65 21.80
C GLU A 89 0.49 10.50 21.11
N THR A 90 1.01 10.04 19.97
CA THR A 90 0.40 8.95 19.20
C THR A 90 0.43 7.62 19.95
N GLY A 91 1.57 7.29 20.58
CA GLY A 91 1.68 6.08 21.41
C GLY A 91 0.69 6.07 22.57
N LYS A 92 0.50 7.21 23.26
CA LYS A 92 -0.48 7.33 24.35
C LYS A 92 -1.92 7.13 23.87
N LEU A 93 -2.27 7.75 22.74
CA LEU A 93 -3.58 7.58 22.13
C LEU A 93 -3.85 6.11 21.79
N LEU A 94 -2.91 5.49 21.08
CA LEU A 94 -3.05 4.11 20.60
C LEU A 94 -3.03 3.07 21.72
N ALA A 95 -2.29 3.31 22.80
CA ALA A 95 -2.29 2.42 23.97
C ALA A 95 -3.68 2.24 24.59
N SER A 96 -4.52 3.28 24.52
CA SER A 96 -5.91 3.24 25.03
C SER A 96 -6.84 2.35 24.17
N PHE A 97 -6.45 2.07 22.92
CA PHE A 97 -7.28 1.34 21.96
C PHE A 97 -6.69 -0.01 21.49
N ASP A 98 -5.46 -0.34 21.89
CA ASP A 98 -4.70 -1.48 21.34
C ASP A 98 -5.49 -2.81 21.32
N SER A 99 -6.10 -3.16 22.45
CA SER A 99 -6.91 -4.37 22.59
C SER A 99 -8.20 -4.30 21.75
N SER A 100 -8.93 -3.19 21.84
CA SER A 100 -10.21 -3.00 21.15
C SER A 100 -10.07 -3.01 19.62
N LEU A 101 -9.00 -2.44 19.08
CA LEU A 101 -8.70 -2.44 17.64
C LEU A 101 -8.32 -3.83 17.13
N THR A 102 -7.58 -4.60 17.94
CA THR A 102 -7.26 -5.99 17.63
C THR A 102 -8.53 -6.85 17.56
N VAL A 103 -9.45 -6.66 18.51
CA VAL A 103 -10.76 -7.34 18.51
C VAL A 103 -11.59 -6.94 17.30
N LEU A 104 -11.65 -5.64 16.99
CA LEU A 104 -12.38 -5.10 15.85
C LEU A 104 -11.94 -5.75 14.53
N CYS A 105 -10.63 -5.76 14.26
CA CYS A 105 -10.10 -6.35 13.03
C CYS A 105 -10.35 -7.86 12.98
N SER A 106 -10.19 -8.54 14.11
CA SER A 106 -10.44 -9.99 14.18
C SER A 106 -11.89 -10.34 13.91
N LYS A 107 -12.86 -9.50 14.31
CA LYS A 107 -14.28 -9.71 14.01
C LYS A 107 -14.61 -9.37 12.56
N LEU A 108 -14.34 -8.13 12.14
CA LEU A 108 -14.73 -7.64 10.81
C LEU A 108 -14.04 -8.40 9.66
N LEU A 109 -12.82 -8.91 9.85
CA LEU A 109 -12.08 -9.60 8.81
C LEU A 109 -12.33 -11.12 8.78
N ASN A 110 -12.75 -11.75 9.88
CA ASN A 110 -13.00 -13.19 9.94
C ASN A 110 -14.46 -13.59 9.70
N GLU A 111 -15.42 -12.65 9.68
CA GLU A 111 -16.82 -13.02 9.47
C GLU A 111 -17.04 -13.66 8.10
N ASP A 112 -17.44 -14.94 8.11
CA ASP A 112 -17.97 -15.65 6.95
C ASP A 112 -19.24 -14.93 6.49
N ARG A 113 -19.09 -14.20 5.38
CA ARG A 113 -20.07 -13.24 4.87
C ARG A 113 -21.33 -13.93 4.37
N ASN A 114 -22.27 -14.21 5.28
CA ASN A 114 -23.62 -14.59 4.92
C ASN A 114 -24.45 -13.35 4.55
N LYS A 115 -25.25 -13.51 3.48
CA LYS A 115 -25.94 -12.47 2.68
C LYS A 115 -27.03 -11.70 3.43
N VAL A 116 -26.68 -10.77 4.33
CA VAL A 116 -27.62 -9.78 4.87
C VAL A 116 -27.00 -8.38 4.73
N ASP A 117 -27.79 -7.44 4.19
CA ASP A 117 -27.49 -6.04 3.82
C ASP A 117 -26.01 -5.62 3.85
N THR A 118 -25.36 -5.61 2.67
CA THR A 118 -23.92 -5.32 2.52
C THR A 118 -23.56 -3.84 2.66
N ARG A 119 -24.52 -2.92 2.48
CA ARG A 119 -24.22 -1.47 2.39
C ARG A 119 -23.64 -0.84 3.67
N PRO A 120 -24.17 -1.09 4.88
CA PRO A 120 -23.56 -0.55 6.11
C PRO A 120 -22.16 -1.13 6.34
N LEU A 121 -21.93 -2.37 5.92
CA LEU A 121 -20.63 -3.03 6.03
C LEU A 121 -19.60 -2.39 5.08
N GLU A 122 -20.01 -1.97 3.88
CA GLU A 122 -19.14 -1.33 2.88
C GLU A 122 -18.57 0.01 3.36
N SER A 123 -19.40 0.88 3.95
CA SER A 123 -18.95 2.15 4.52
C SER A 123 -18.00 1.90 5.70
N THR A 124 -18.33 0.96 6.58
CA THR A 124 -17.45 0.55 7.68
C THR A 124 -16.10 0.04 7.17
N PHE A 125 -16.06 -0.77 6.10
CA PHE A 125 -14.81 -1.23 5.50
C PHE A 125 -13.96 -0.08 4.95
N CYS A 126 -14.58 0.97 4.41
CA CYS A 126 -13.89 2.16 3.95
C CYS A 126 -13.19 2.89 5.10
N PHE A 127 -13.92 3.16 6.18
CA PHE A 127 -13.35 3.81 7.36
C PHE A 127 -12.31 2.93 8.07
N LEU A 128 -12.52 1.60 8.10
CA LEU A 128 -11.55 0.65 8.62
C LEU A 128 -10.25 0.69 7.80
N THR A 129 -10.35 0.73 6.47
CA THR A 129 -9.17 0.79 5.59
C THR A 129 -8.37 2.08 5.83
N ASP A 130 -9.04 3.22 5.98
CA ASP A 130 -8.40 4.50 6.28
C ASP A 130 -7.71 4.49 7.66
N LEU A 131 -8.33 3.84 8.65
CA LEU A 131 -7.73 3.64 9.98
C LEU A 131 -6.51 2.72 9.91
N LEU A 132 -6.61 1.60 9.19
CA LEU A 132 -5.50 0.67 9.00
C LEU A 132 -4.30 1.33 8.32
N GLU A 133 -4.55 2.22 7.34
CA GLU A 133 -3.49 3.03 6.73
C GLU A 133 -2.86 3.99 7.75
N ALA A 134 -3.66 4.69 8.57
CA ALA A 134 -3.16 5.57 9.63
C ALA A 134 -2.33 4.82 10.69
N LEU A 135 -2.74 3.61 11.04
CA LEU A 135 -2.01 2.74 11.96
C LEU A 135 -0.67 2.30 11.35
N ALA A 136 -0.67 1.84 10.10
CA ALA A 136 0.57 1.46 9.40
C ALA A 136 1.53 2.66 9.22
N ALA A 137 1.01 3.84 8.90
CA ALA A 137 1.79 5.08 8.82
C ALA A 137 2.41 5.45 10.16
N SER A 138 1.66 5.30 11.25
CA SER A 138 2.20 5.54 12.60
C SER A 138 3.32 4.55 12.96
N ALA A 139 3.20 3.29 12.54
CA ALA A 139 4.23 2.28 12.76
C ALA A 139 5.56 2.64 12.08
N LEU A 140 5.47 3.13 10.84
CA LEU A 140 6.64 3.58 10.07
C LEU A 140 7.37 4.75 10.72
N ARG A 141 6.62 5.63 11.40
CA ARG A 141 7.16 6.81 12.07
C ARG A 141 7.78 6.50 13.43
N ASP A 142 7.16 5.59 14.19
CA ASP A 142 7.58 5.27 15.56
C ASP A 142 8.75 4.25 15.59
N GLY A 143 9.01 3.54 14.48
CA GLY A 143 10.12 2.59 14.35
C GLY A 143 9.83 1.21 14.98
N ALA A 144 10.72 0.24 14.72
CA ALA A 144 10.46 -1.18 15.01
C ALA A 144 10.39 -1.55 16.52
N ASP A 145 11.08 -0.82 17.39
CA ASP A 145 11.35 -1.24 18.78
C ASP A 145 10.33 -0.71 19.82
N GLY A 146 9.23 -0.09 19.36
CA GLY A 146 8.21 0.50 20.24
C GLY A 146 6.77 0.42 19.71
N CYS A 147 6.54 -0.29 18.60
CA CYS A 147 5.21 -0.35 17.98
C CYS A 147 4.23 -1.23 18.75
N LEU A 148 3.04 -0.68 19.00
CA LEU A 148 1.89 -1.39 19.56
C LEU A 148 1.33 -2.41 18.57
N ARG A 149 0.56 -3.38 19.08
CA ARG A 149 -0.03 -4.44 18.25
C ARG A 149 -1.03 -3.87 17.25
N CYS A 150 -1.79 -2.83 17.63
CA CYS A 150 -2.72 -2.14 16.76
C CYS A 150 -2.05 -1.47 15.55
N GLN A 151 -0.81 -1.02 15.69
CA GLN A 151 -0.03 -0.43 14.60
C GLN A 151 0.38 -1.48 13.54
N LYS A 152 0.40 -2.75 13.94
CA LYS A 152 0.83 -3.89 13.12
C LYS A 152 -0.33 -4.65 12.48
N LEU A 153 -1.58 -4.17 12.61
CA LEU A 153 -2.78 -4.91 12.22
C LEU A 153 -2.83 -5.31 10.73
N VAL A 154 -2.32 -4.47 9.82
CA VAL A 154 -2.25 -4.83 8.39
C VAL A 154 -1.35 -6.04 8.15
N HIS A 155 -0.22 -6.13 8.86
CA HIS A 155 0.69 -7.27 8.78
C HIS A 155 0.02 -8.50 9.39
N LEU A 156 -0.48 -8.37 10.63
CA LEU A 156 -1.10 -9.46 11.40
C LEU A 156 -2.31 -10.09 10.71
N HIS A 157 -3.12 -9.28 10.01
CA HIS A 157 -4.32 -9.74 9.30
C HIS A 157 -4.13 -9.80 7.77
N SER A 158 -2.89 -9.90 7.30
CA SER A 158 -2.57 -9.90 5.87
C SER A 158 -3.29 -11.01 5.09
N SER A 159 -3.42 -12.21 5.68
CA SER A 159 -4.14 -13.31 5.03
C SER A 159 -5.65 -13.04 4.92
N GLU A 160 -6.26 -12.46 5.94
CA GLU A 160 -7.68 -12.14 5.97
C GLU A 160 -7.99 -10.98 5.02
N LEU A 161 -7.12 -9.98 4.93
CA LEU A 161 -7.24 -8.89 3.95
C LEU A 161 -7.17 -9.40 2.52
N LEU A 162 -6.24 -10.33 2.22
CA LEU A 162 -6.16 -10.98 0.90
C LEU A 162 -7.42 -11.82 0.60
N LYS A 163 -7.96 -12.53 1.59
CA LYS A 163 -9.26 -13.23 1.45
C LYS A 163 -10.40 -12.25 1.19
N ALA A 164 -10.44 -11.11 1.89
CA ALA A 164 -11.45 -10.08 1.69
C ALA A 164 -11.40 -9.48 0.27
N ILE A 165 -10.21 -9.23 -0.28
CA ILE A 165 -10.04 -8.78 -1.67
C ILE A 165 -10.64 -9.80 -2.66
N ARG A 166 -10.41 -11.09 -2.43
CA ARG A 166 -10.93 -12.16 -3.29
C ARG A 166 -12.45 -12.31 -3.16
N CYS A 167 -12.99 -12.25 -1.94
CA CYS A 167 -14.38 -12.60 -1.65
C CYS A 167 -15.37 -11.41 -1.68
N SER A 168 -14.89 -10.17 -1.67
CA SER A 168 -15.77 -8.99 -1.76
C SER A 168 -16.60 -9.01 -3.05
N SER A 169 -17.89 -8.65 -2.97
CA SER A 169 -18.68 -8.36 -4.18
C SER A 169 -18.29 -7.00 -4.77
N GLU A 170 -18.01 -6.03 -3.90
CA GLU A 170 -17.79 -4.65 -4.29
C GLU A 170 -16.36 -4.40 -4.76
N TYR A 171 -16.22 -3.92 -6.00
CA TYR A 171 -14.94 -3.58 -6.61
C TYR A 171 -14.20 -2.48 -5.85
N PHE A 172 -14.92 -1.46 -5.37
CA PHE A 172 -14.32 -0.34 -4.65
C PHE A 172 -13.59 -0.79 -3.37
N VAL A 173 -14.15 -1.72 -2.61
CA VAL A 173 -13.52 -2.29 -1.41
C VAL A 173 -12.24 -3.05 -1.79
N LYS A 174 -12.29 -3.87 -2.85
CA LYS A 174 -11.10 -4.57 -3.38
C LYS A 174 -9.99 -3.58 -3.74
N ARG A 175 -10.35 -2.54 -4.50
CA ARG A 175 -9.43 -1.50 -4.95
C ARG A 175 -8.75 -0.79 -3.78
N ARG A 176 -9.51 -0.39 -2.74
CA ARG A 176 -8.95 0.25 -1.54
C ARG A 176 -8.02 -0.68 -0.76
N LEU A 177 -8.41 -1.92 -0.53
CA LEU A 177 -7.58 -2.90 0.18
C LEU A 177 -6.28 -3.20 -0.58
N LEU A 178 -6.34 -3.33 -1.91
CA LEU A 178 -5.15 -3.50 -2.76
C LEU A 178 -4.20 -2.31 -2.65
N LEU A 179 -4.73 -1.09 -2.68
CA LEU A 179 -3.92 0.12 -2.54
C LEU A 179 -3.31 0.25 -1.14
N LEU A 180 -4.05 -0.11 -0.09
CA LEU A 180 -3.50 -0.20 1.27
C LEU A 180 -2.32 -1.17 1.31
N LEU A 181 -2.49 -2.41 0.84
CA LEU A 181 -1.43 -3.41 0.85
C LEU A 181 -0.22 -2.97 0.01
N LYS A 182 -0.45 -2.35 -1.17
CA LYS A 182 0.62 -1.75 -2.00
C LYS A 182 1.42 -0.73 -1.18
N ARG A 183 0.75 0.24 -0.58
CA ARG A 183 1.39 1.31 0.20
C ARG A 183 2.18 0.76 1.39
N VAL A 184 1.62 -0.22 2.12
CA VAL A 184 2.30 -0.83 3.27
C VAL A 184 3.54 -1.61 2.84
N VAL A 185 3.46 -2.43 1.78
CA VAL A 185 4.61 -3.20 1.29
C VAL A 185 5.72 -2.30 0.72
N LEU A 186 5.36 -1.17 0.11
CA LEU A 186 6.33 -0.16 -0.33
C LEU A 186 6.86 0.71 0.83
N GLN A 187 6.34 0.54 2.06
CA GLN A 187 6.63 1.41 3.21
C GLN A 187 6.32 2.89 2.94
N LYS A 188 5.24 3.12 2.20
CA LYS A 188 4.70 4.41 1.74
C LYS A 188 3.34 4.73 2.36
N ALA A 189 2.98 4.06 3.46
CA ALA A 189 1.70 4.29 4.12
C ALA A 189 1.66 5.68 4.76
N GLY A 190 0.64 6.48 4.42
CA GLY A 190 0.45 7.82 4.99
C GLY A 190 1.49 8.86 4.57
N GLU A 191 2.18 8.69 3.44
CA GLU A 191 3.11 9.70 2.87
C GLU A 191 2.44 11.08 2.73
N GLU A 192 1.13 11.12 2.46
CA GLU A 192 0.33 12.35 2.39
C GLU A 192 0.21 13.10 3.73
N TRP A 193 0.47 12.43 4.86
CA TRP A 193 0.24 12.97 6.21
C TRP A 193 1.53 13.31 6.95
N THR A 194 2.66 12.74 6.53
CA THR A 194 3.97 13.05 7.09
C THR A 194 4.49 14.33 6.47
N SER A 195 4.54 15.42 7.26
CA SER A 195 5.00 16.73 6.77
C SER A 195 6.49 16.69 6.46
N GLY A 196 6.86 16.44 5.19
CA GLY A 196 8.14 16.77 4.52
C GLY A 196 9.46 16.37 5.18
N ALA A 197 9.43 15.84 6.39
CA ALA A 197 10.57 15.33 7.13
C ALA A 197 10.90 14.02 6.44
N ALA A 198 11.88 14.11 5.53
CA ALA A 198 12.48 13.01 4.81
C ALA A 198 12.40 11.76 5.67
N ALA A 199 11.51 10.84 5.30
CA ALA A 199 11.39 9.55 5.94
C ALA A 199 12.73 8.86 5.69
N GLY A 200 13.67 9.06 6.62
CA GLY A 200 15.09 9.01 6.37
C GLY A 200 15.49 7.80 5.54
N ALA A 201 16.27 8.07 4.49
CA ALA A 201 17.00 7.09 3.67
C ALA A 201 18.13 6.41 4.47
N GLY A 202 17.84 6.00 5.71
CA GLY A 202 18.64 5.02 6.44
C GLY A 202 18.20 3.62 6.01
N PRO A 203 19.06 2.60 6.19
CA PRO A 203 18.64 1.22 6.00
C PRO A 203 17.58 0.91 7.04
N ARG A 204 16.29 1.07 6.66
CA ARG A 204 15.16 0.74 7.52
C ARG A 204 15.32 -0.72 7.90
N SER A 205 15.71 -0.96 9.15
CA SER A 205 15.86 -2.31 9.70
C SER A 205 14.56 -3.05 9.41
N ARG A 206 14.64 -4.07 8.57
CA ARG A 206 13.45 -4.77 8.06
C ARG A 206 12.75 -5.48 9.19
N ASP A 207 11.50 -5.08 9.39
CA ASP A 207 10.63 -5.64 10.41
C ASP A 207 10.24 -7.09 10.06
N ALA A 208 10.21 -7.95 11.07
CA ALA A 208 9.65 -9.30 10.95
C ALA A 208 8.20 -9.25 10.42
N ASP A 209 7.48 -8.18 10.76
CA ASP A 209 6.09 -7.96 10.33
C ASP A 209 5.96 -7.76 8.82
N LEU A 210 6.88 -7.01 8.19
CA LEU A 210 6.89 -6.83 6.73
C LEU A 210 7.17 -8.16 6.02
N THR A 211 8.05 -8.98 6.60
CA THR A 211 8.33 -10.32 6.08
C THR A 211 7.07 -11.21 6.16
N LEU A 212 6.29 -11.10 7.23
CA LEU A 212 5.02 -11.82 7.37
C LEU A 212 4.01 -11.43 6.30
N LEU A 213 3.80 -10.13 6.07
CA LEU A 213 2.89 -9.63 5.01
C LEU A 213 3.30 -10.14 3.62
N THR A 214 4.58 -10.01 3.26
CA THR A 214 5.08 -10.46 1.96
C THR A 214 4.96 -11.98 1.79
N GLN A 215 5.20 -12.75 2.85
CA GLN A 215 4.98 -14.20 2.83
C GLN A 215 3.50 -14.57 2.63
N SER A 216 2.57 -13.84 3.26
CA SER A 216 1.13 -14.02 3.03
C SER A 216 0.75 -13.76 1.57
N VAL A 217 1.30 -12.70 0.95
CA VAL A 217 1.09 -12.38 -0.47
C VAL A 217 1.62 -13.50 -1.36
N LEU A 218 2.87 -13.93 -1.19
CA LEU A 218 3.47 -14.99 -1.99
C LEU A 218 2.74 -16.32 -1.84
N THR A 219 2.28 -16.65 -0.63
CA THR A 219 1.48 -17.84 -0.36
C THR A 219 0.13 -17.76 -1.07
N ALA A 220 -0.56 -16.62 -0.99
CA ALA A 220 -1.84 -16.40 -1.68
C ALA A 220 -1.70 -16.51 -3.20
N VAL A 221 -0.68 -15.88 -3.80
CA VAL A 221 -0.38 -16.02 -5.24
C VAL A 221 -0.02 -17.46 -5.59
N GLY A 222 0.68 -18.17 -4.69
CA GLY A 222 0.96 -19.62 -4.78
C GLY A 222 -0.29 -20.48 -4.95
N VAL A 223 -1.41 -20.11 -4.31
CA VAL A 223 -2.71 -20.78 -4.42
C VAL A 223 -3.70 -20.09 -5.39
N ASN A 224 -3.18 -19.40 -6.41
CA ASN A 224 -3.94 -18.77 -7.49
C ASN A 224 -4.90 -17.66 -7.03
N TRP A 225 -4.53 -16.89 -6.00
CA TRP A 225 -5.31 -15.73 -5.56
C TRP A 225 -5.60 -14.72 -6.69
N LEU A 226 -4.64 -14.52 -7.60
CA LEU A 226 -4.77 -13.60 -8.75
C LEU A 226 -5.96 -13.93 -9.68
N GLU A 227 -6.43 -15.19 -9.71
CA GLU A 227 -7.58 -15.56 -10.53
C GLU A 227 -8.89 -14.94 -10.04
N GLY A 228 -8.98 -14.65 -8.74
CA GLY A 228 -10.16 -14.03 -8.12
C GLY A 228 -10.09 -12.49 -8.06
N VAL A 229 -8.98 -11.88 -8.47
CA VAL A 229 -8.84 -10.42 -8.53
C VAL A 229 -9.50 -9.92 -9.81
N GLN A 230 -10.59 -9.19 -9.66
CA GLN A 230 -11.29 -8.53 -10.76
C GLN A 230 -10.64 -7.18 -11.06
N VAL A 231 -10.62 -6.81 -12.34
CA VAL A 231 -10.16 -5.51 -12.82
C VAL A 231 -11.29 -4.94 -13.65
N ASP A 232 -11.97 -3.92 -13.12
CA ASP A 232 -13.04 -3.26 -13.86
C ASP A 232 -12.47 -2.31 -14.92
N VAL A 233 -13.33 -1.92 -15.86
CA VAL A 233 -13.05 -0.81 -16.77
C VAL A 233 -12.94 0.46 -15.94
N SER A 234 -11.97 1.31 -16.23
CA SER A 234 -11.78 2.56 -15.49
C SER A 234 -13.07 3.40 -15.52
N SER A 235 -13.80 3.44 -14.41
CA SER A 235 -14.85 4.42 -14.20
C SER A 235 -14.20 5.67 -13.62
N SER A 236 -14.41 6.81 -14.30
CA SER A 236 -13.92 8.11 -13.85
C SER A 236 -14.49 8.41 -12.47
N PHE A 237 -13.67 8.24 -11.42
CA PHE A 237 -14.09 8.42 -10.03
C PHE A 237 -14.11 9.89 -9.58
N TRP A 238 -13.68 10.84 -10.42
CA TRP A 238 -14.00 12.25 -10.22
C TRP A 238 -15.23 12.62 -11.06
N GLY A 239 -16.25 13.18 -10.41
CA GLY A 239 -17.55 13.57 -10.98
C GLY A 239 -17.51 14.67 -12.05
N THR A 240 -16.41 14.82 -12.78
CA THR A 240 -16.39 15.48 -14.07
C THR A 240 -16.62 14.41 -15.13
N GLY A 241 -17.84 14.37 -15.67
CA GLY A 241 -18.14 13.61 -16.87
C GLY A 241 -17.25 14.09 -18.01
N SER A 242 -16.08 13.48 -18.16
CA SER A 242 -15.32 13.58 -19.39
C SER A 242 -16.13 12.83 -20.46
N LEU A 243 -16.67 13.58 -21.40
CA LEU A 243 -17.33 13.11 -22.62
C LEU A 243 -16.39 12.32 -23.56
N HIS A 244 -15.20 11.94 -23.09
CA HIS A 244 -14.18 11.17 -23.81
C HIS A 244 -13.38 10.24 -22.88
N ALA A 245 -14.03 9.59 -21.92
CA ALA A 245 -13.42 8.41 -21.30
C ALA A 245 -13.49 7.26 -22.32
N ASP A 246 -12.33 6.79 -22.79
CA ASP A 246 -12.21 5.51 -23.50
C ASP A 246 -12.80 4.42 -22.60
N ALA A 247 -14.07 4.09 -22.81
CA ALA A 247 -14.85 3.13 -22.02
C ALA A 247 -14.37 1.66 -22.16
N SER A 248 -13.12 1.47 -22.56
CA SER A 248 -12.47 0.18 -22.84
C SER A 248 -11.13 0.00 -22.11
N LYS A 249 -10.60 1.02 -21.42
CA LYS A 249 -9.30 0.90 -20.75
C LYS A 249 -9.45 0.21 -19.38
N PRO A 250 -8.61 -0.79 -19.07
CA PRO A 250 -8.63 -1.44 -17.77
C PRO A 250 -8.20 -0.47 -16.66
N ASP A 251 -8.64 -0.72 -15.42
CA ASP A 251 -8.15 0.04 -14.26
C ASP A 251 -6.65 -0.24 -14.00
N TYR A 252 -5.82 0.57 -14.64
CA TYR A 252 -4.37 0.52 -14.51
C TYR A 252 -3.89 0.77 -13.07
N VAL A 253 -4.67 1.44 -12.23
CA VAL A 253 -4.32 1.63 -10.81
C VAL A 253 -4.29 0.27 -10.09
N VAL A 254 -5.29 -0.57 -10.33
CA VAL A 254 -5.33 -1.93 -9.76
C VAL A 254 -4.24 -2.82 -10.36
N LEU A 255 -4.03 -2.75 -11.68
CA LEU A 255 -2.98 -3.54 -12.34
C LEU A 255 -1.58 -3.21 -11.80
N ARG A 256 -1.26 -1.92 -11.65
CA ARG A 256 0.00 -1.46 -11.04
C ARG A 256 0.11 -1.91 -9.59
N ALA A 257 -0.97 -1.77 -8.81
CA ALA A 257 -0.98 -2.15 -7.41
C ALA A 257 -0.72 -3.64 -7.19
N VAL A 258 -1.38 -4.51 -7.95
CA VAL A 258 -1.15 -5.97 -7.88
C VAL A 258 0.28 -6.31 -8.31
N SER A 259 0.77 -5.69 -9.38
CA SER A 259 2.12 -5.94 -9.90
C SER A 259 3.19 -5.55 -8.88
N LEU A 260 3.10 -4.35 -8.29
CA LEU A 260 4.02 -3.89 -7.27
C LEU A 260 3.92 -4.70 -5.98
N LEU A 261 2.70 -5.03 -5.54
CA LEU A 261 2.50 -5.87 -4.37
C LEU A 261 3.25 -7.20 -4.50
N LEU A 262 3.19 -7.84 -5.67
CA LEU A 262 3.89 -9.09 -5.94
C LEU A 262 5.41 -8.88 -6.11
N LEU A 263 5.84 -7.97 -6.98
CA LEU A 263 7.26 -7.73 -7.23
C LEU A 263 8.01 -7.35 -5.95
N LYS A 264 7.43 -6.46 -5.15
CA LYS A 264 8.03 -6.01 -3.91
C LYS A 264 8.05 -7.11 -2.85
N SER A 265 7.01 -7.95 -2.80
CA SER A 265 7.02 -9.15 -1.94
C SER A 265 8.12 -10.13 -2.33
N MET A 266 8.37 -10.33 -3.63
CA MET A 266 9.48 -11.15 -4.12
C MET A 266 10.84 -10.55 -3.76
N GLU A 267 11.04 -9.24 -3.97
CA GLU A 267 12.27 -8.52 -3.59
C GLU A 267 12.58 -8.73 -2.09
N ILE A 268 11.61 -8.42 -1.22
CA ILE A 268 11.77 -8.55 0.23
C ILE A 268 12.06 -9.99 0.64
N HIS A 269 11.39 -10.97 0.01
CA HIS A 269 11.61 -12.39 0.28
C HIS A 269 13.02 -12.84 -0.13
N ILE A 270 13.51 -12.42 -1.30
CA ILE A 270 14.88 -12.67 -1.79
C ILE A 270 15.92 -12.14 -0.80
N GLU A 271 15.72 -10.92 -0.31
CA GLU A 271 16.67 -10.28 0.58
C GLU A 271 16.64 -10.87 1.99
N ALA A 272 15.46 -11.28 2.47
CA ALA A 272 15.32 -12.01 3.74
C ALA A 272 15.99 -13.39 3.67
N ALA A 273 15.83 -14.08 2.54
CA ALA A 273 16.44 -15.38 2.28
C ALA A 273 17.96 -15.28 2.17
N SER A 274 18.53 -14.22 1.58
CA SER A 274 19.99 -14.03 1.54
C SER A 274 20.71 -14.15 2.91
N LYS A 275 19.98 -14.08 4.03
CA LYS A 275 20.46 -14.31 5.40
C LYS A 275 20.31 -15.75 5.92
N LYS A 276 19.49 -16.60 5.27
CA LYS A 276 19.07 -17.95 5.71
C LYS A 276 19.19 -19.06 4.64
N GLY A 277 19.41 -18.73 3.37
CA GLY A 277 19.49 -19.66 2.24
C GLY A 277 19.01 -19.03 0.92
N LEU A 278 19.29 -19.63 -0.24
CA LEU A 278 18.84 -19.07 -1.53
C LEU A 278 17.37 -19.42 -1.80
N VAL A 279 16.58 -18.44 -2.27
CA VAL A 279 15.23 -18.71 -2.80
C VAL A 279 15.34 -19.47 -4.11
N ASP A 280 14.53 -20.51 -4.26
CA ASP A 280 14.42 -21.28 -5.50
C ASP A 280 13.94 -20.40 -6.67
N VAL A 281 14.72 -20.45 -7.75
CA VAL A 281 14.48 -19.73 -9.00
C VAL A 281 13.19 -20.20 -9.68
N ALA A 282 12.88 -21.50 -9.64
CA ALA A 282 11.68 -22.04 -10.27
C ALA A 282 10.41 -21.46 -9.63
N THR A 283 10.44 -21.28 -8.31
CA THR A 283 9.39 -20.63 -7.53
C THR A 283 9.21 -19.16 -7.93
N LEU A 284 10.28 -18.38 -8.05
CA LEU A 284 10.20 -16.97 -8.50
C LEU A 284 9.61 -16.86 -9.91
N ASN A 285 10.10 -17.69 -10.83
CA ASN A 285 9.59 -17.77 -12.20
C ASN A 285 8.11 -18.21 -12.24
N ALA A 286 7.65 -19.02 -11.28
CA ALA A 286 6.24 -19.38 -11.17
C ALA A 286 5.37 -18.18 -10.78
N TYR A 287 5.81 -17.34 -9.84
CA TYR A 287 5.10 -16.12 -9.47
C TYR A 287 4.99 -15.15 -10.64
N LEU A 288 6.08 -14.92 -11.38
CA LEU A 288 6.06 -14.05 -12.57
C LEU A 288 5.16 -14.59 -13.68
N ARG A 289 5.14 -15.91 -13.91
CA ARG A 289 4.18 -16.52 -14.86
C ARG A 289 2.73 -16.25 -14.47
N LYS A 290 2.41 -16.32 -13.18
CA LYS A 290 1.06 -16.00 -12.69
C LYS A 290 0.74 -14.52 -12.86
N LEU A 291 1.71 -13.62 -12.63
CA LEU A 291 1.58 -12.20 -12.92
C LEU A 291 1.30 -11.97 -14.40
N TRP A 292 2.04 -12.62 -15.30
CA TRP A 292 1.79 -12.51 -16.74
C TRP A 292 0.43 -13.03 -17.16
N GLY A 293 -0.01 -14.17 -16.61
CA GLY A 293 -1.35 -14.68 -16.84
C GLY A 293 -2.43 -13.68 -16.43
N PHE A 294 -2.26 -13.04 -15.27
CA PHE A 294 -3.15 -11.99 -14.79
C PHE A 294 -3.13 -10.74 -15.66
N LEU A 295 -1.95 -10.22 -16.01
CA LEU A 295 -1.83 -8.99 -16.81
C LEU A 295 -2.33 -9.18 -18.24
N LYS A 296 -1.99 -10.31 -18.89
CA LYS A 296 -2.53 -10.63 -20.22
C LYS A 296 -4.04 -10.79 -20.19
N ARG A 297 -4.64 -11.33 -19.12
CA ARG A 297 -6.10 -11.44 -19.02
C ARG A 297 -6.78 -10.05 -19.03
N ASN A 298 -6.16 -9.08 -18.37
CA ASN A 298 -6.80 -7.79 -18.05
C ASN A 298 -6.30 -6.59 -18.88
N SER A 299 -5.24 -6.72 -19.68
CA SER A 299 -4.75 -5.64 -20.55
C SER A 299 -4.52 -6.12 -21.98
N VAL A 300 -5.27 -5.55 -22.93
CA VAL A 300 -5.12 -5.83 -24.36
C VAL A 300 -3.74 -5.40 -24.86
N GLN A 301 -3.27 -4.22 -24.43
CA GLN A 301 -1.95 -3.71 -24.83
C GLN A 301 -0.80 -4.64 -24.45
N LEU A 302 -0.94 -5.45 -23.38
CA LEU A 302 0.06 -6.43 -22.96
C LEU A 302 -0.10 -7.81 -23.63
N LYS A 303 -1.25 -8.09 -24.27
CA LYS A 303 -1.44 -9.33 -25.05
C LYS A 303 -0.63 -9.29 -26.35
N ASP A 304 -0.58 -8.13 -26.99
CA ASP A 304 -0.04 -7.97 -28.34
C ASP A 304 1.43 -7.52 -28.37
N GLN A 305 2.11 -7.44 -27.21
CA GLN A 305 3.52 -7.07 -27.15
C GLN A 305 4.42 -8.22 -27.62
N GLY A 306 5.38 -7.89 -28.48
CA GLY A 306 6.44 -8.83 -28.89
C GLY A 306 7.44 -9.09 -27.77
N HIS A 307 7.94 -8.04 -27.10
CA HIS A 307 8.97 -8.16 -26.08
C HIS A 307 8.41 -7.93 -24.67
N LEU A 308 8.49 -8.93 -23.78
CA LEU A 308 7.84 -8.86 -22.48
C LEU A 308 8.39 -7.75 -21.58
N CYS A 309 9.66 -7.33 -21.72
CA CYS A 309 10.21 -6.27 -20.87
C CYS A 309 9.55 -4.90 -21.09
N CYS A 310 8.79 -4.69 -22.16
CA CYS A 310 8.04 -3.46 -22.38
C CYS A 310 6.93 -3.23 -21.33
N TRP A 311 6.55 -4.27 -20.58
CA TRP A 311 5.43 -4.22 -19.66
C TRP A 311 5.56 -3.15 -18.58
N ILE A 312 6.78 -2.85 -18.09
CA ILE A 312 6.97 -1.82 -17.05
C ILE A 312 6.60 -0.47 -17.62
N SER A 313 7.16 -0.10 -18.76
CA SER A 313 6.87 1.17 -19.42
C SER A 313 5.39 1.29 -19.81
N VAL A 314 4.78 0.22 -20.32
CA VAL A 314 3.36 0.21 -20.72
C VAL A 314 2.42 0.34 -19.51
N LEU A 315 2.71 -0.35 -18.41
CA LEU A 315 1.83 -0.39 -17.25
C LEU A 315 2.02 0.83 -16.33
N PHE A 316 3.26 1.29 -16.18
CA PHE A 316 3.65 2.29 -15.18
C PHE A 316 4.04 3.65 -15.75
N GLY A 317 4.11 3.83 -17.07
CA GLY A 317 4.63 5.06 -17.69
C GLY A 317 3.92 6.38 -17.31
N GLU A 318 2.72 6.31 -16.73
CA GLU A 318 1.96 7.47 -16.23
C GLU A 318 2.20 7.76 -14.73
N GLN A 319 3.01 6.95 -14.03
CA GLN A 319 3.28 7.04 -12.59
C GLN A 319 4.76 6.71 -12.31
N ASP A 320 5.58 7.75 -12.30
CA ASP A 320 7.04 7.63 -12.23
C ASP A 320 7.53 6.86 -10.99
N ASP A 321 6.97 7.14 -9.82
CA ASP A 321 7.37 6.52 -8.56
C ASP A 321 7.09 5.02 -8.56
N ASP A 322 5.90 4.62 -9.04
CA ASP A 322 5.52 3.21 -9.18
C ASP A 322 6.39 2.52 -10.25
N MET A 323 6.73 3.22 -11.35
CA MET A 323 7.62 2.71 -12.40
C MET A 323 9.01 2.42 -11.86
N MET A 324 9.58 3.34 -11.08
CA MET A 324 10.92 3.17 -10.50
C MET A 324 10.96 2.06 -9.46
N GLU A 325 9.93 1.91 -8.62
CA GLU A 325 9.82 0.78 -7.69
C GLU A 325 9.72 -0.57 -8.41
N ALA A 326 8.96 -0.63 -9.51
CA ALA A 326 8.84 -1.84 -10.32
C ALA A 326 10.17 -2.20 -11.00
N ALA A 327 10.87 -1.21 -11.58
CA ALA A 327 12.17 -1.41 -12.20
C ALA A 327 13.24 -1.87 -11.19
N LYS A 328 13.26 -1.27 -9.99
CA LYS A 328 14.14 -1.66 -8.89
C LYS A 328 13.88 -3.09 -8.42
N ALA A 329 12.63 -3.44 -8.13
CA ALA A 329 12.28 -4.79 -7.71
C ALA A 329 12.63 -5.83 -8.80
N SER A 330 12.43 -5.49 -10.08
CA SER A 330 12.81 -6.36 -11.21
C SER A 330 14.32 -6.56 -11.30
N LEU A 331 15.10 -5.50 -11.07
CA LEU A 331 16.56 -5.59 -11.00
C LEU A 331 17.00 -6.51 -9.84
N SER A 332 16.40 -6.38 -8.65
CA SER A 332 16.68 -7.25 -7.51
C SER A 332 16.39 -8.72 -7.83
N ILE A 333 15.27 -9.01 -8.51
CA ILE A 333 14.91 -10.35 -8.96
C ILE A 333 15.93 -10.88 -9.98
N PHE A 334 16.31 -10.08 -10.98
CA PHE A 334 17.33 -10.46 -11.97
C PHE A 334 18.68 -10.76 -11.30
N LEU A 335 19.11 -9.92 -10.37
CA LEU A 335 20.39 -10.09 -9.68
C LEU A 335 20.42 -11.38 -8.85
N HIS A 336 19.29 -11.73 -8.21
CA HIS A 336 19.16 -13.02 -7.53
C HIS A 336 19.16 -14.19 -8.51
N TYR A 337 18.38 -14.10 -9.59
CA TYR A 337 18.34 -15.10 -10.65
C TYR A 337 19.74 -15.38 -11.21
N ARG A 338 20.51 -14.33 -11.53
CA ARG A 338 21.89 -14.45 -12.04
C ARG A 338 22.83 -15.15 -11.05
N ARG A 339 22.65 -14.95 -9.74
CA ARG A 339 23.47 -15.61 -8.71
C ARG A 339 23.14 -17.10 -8.58
N CYS A 340 21.87 -17.47 -8.71
CA CYS A 340 21.39 -18.84 -8.52
C CYS A 340 21.42 -19.68 -9.80
N SER A 341 21.29 -19.05 -10.97
CA SER A 341 21.26 -19.72 -12.25
C SER A 341 22.66 -20.07 -12.73
N GLU A 342 22.78 -21.24 -13.37
CA GLU A 342 23.98 -21.67 -14.07
C GLU A 342 24.13 -20.99 -15.44
N LEU A 343 23.05 -20.38 -15.96
CA LEU A 343 23.09 -19.66 -17.23
C LEU A 343 24.01 -18.44 -17.16
N ARG A 344 24.64 -18.14 -18.30
CA ARG A 344 25.59 -17.02 -18.47
C ARG A 344 25.38 -16.37 -19.84
N GLY A 345 25.79 -15.10 -19.94
CA GLY A 345 25.75 -14.34 -21.19
C GLY A 345 24.35 -14.27 -21.79
N LEU A 346 24.25 -14.50 -23.10
CA LEU A 346 23.01 -14.37 -23.87
C LEU A 346 21.87 -15.25 -23.34
N ALA A 347 22.12 -16.51 -23.01
CA ALA A 347 21.08 -17.42 -22.52
C ALA A 347 20.43 -16.94 -21.21
N LEU A 348 21.21 -16.30 -20.34
CA LEU A 348 20.69 -15.69 -19.11
C LEU A 348 19.73 -14.53 -19.43
N LEU A 349 20.08 -13.71 -20.43
CA LEU A 349 19.32 -12.53 -20.81
C LEU A 349 18.07 -12.88 -21.61
N GLU A 350 18.14 -13.91 -22.46
CA GLU A 350 16.98 -14.46 -23.17
C GLU A 350 15.94 -14.98 -22.18
N GLU A 351 16.36 -15.72 -21.15
CA GLU A 351 15.46 -16.15 -20.08
C GLU A 351 14.89 -14.93 -19.34
N ALA A 352 15.73 -13.98 -18.95
CA ALA A 352 15.26 -12.76 -18.27
C ALA A 352 14.25 -11.97 -19.13
N CYS A 353 14.42 -11.95 -20.46
CA CYS A 353 13.45 -11.38 -21.40
C CYS A 353 12.17 -12.20 -21.46
N ALA A 354 12.25 -13.53 -21.50
CA ALA A 354 11.10 -14.44 -21.51
C ALA A 354 10.24 -14.32 -20.24
N PHE A 355 10.80 -13.81 -19.15
CA PHE A 355 10.07 -13.51 -17.91
C PHE A 355 9.89 -12.02 -17.64
N GLY A 356 10.33 -11.12 -18.53
CA GLY A 356 10.07 -9.68 -18.45
C GLY A 356 10.84 -8.92 -17.37
N TYR A 357 11.97 -9.44 -16.88
CA TYR A 357 12.81 -8.80 -15.85
C TYR A 357 14.23 -8.47 -16.31
N ASN A 358 14.52 -8.47 -17.62
CA ASN A 358 15.84 -8.07 -18.12
C ASN A 358 16.11 -6.58 -17.81
N PRO A 359 17.11 -6.26 -16.97
CA PRO A 359 17.36 -4.88 -16.53
C PRO A 359 17.90 -3.99 -17.64
N HIS A 360 18.61 -4.55 -18.63
CA HIS A 360 19.14 -3.77 -19.75
C HIS A 360 18.00 -3.27 -20.64
N CYS A 361 17.05 -4.15 -20.97
CA CYS A 361 15.86 -3.75 -21.72
C CYS A 361 15.06 -2.69 -20.97
N HIS A 362 14.83 -2.86 -19.66
CA HIS A 362 14.11 -1.87 -18.84
C HIS A 362 14.80 -0.51 -18.84
N PHE A 363 16.12 -0.47 -18.71
CA PHE A 363 16.87 0.78 -18.73
C PHE A 363 16.84 1.45 -20.12
N ILE A 364 17.01 0.69 -21.20
CA ILE A 364 16.92 1.22 -22.58
C ILE A 364 15.53 1.77 -22.87
N LEU A 365 14.47 1.05 -22.48
CA LEU A 365 13.08 1.49 -22.64
C LEU A 365 12.79 2.77 -21.84
N LEU A 366 13.34 2.89 -20.63
CA LEU A 366 13.27 4.13 -19.85
C LEU A 366 13.99 5.28 -20.56
N LEU A 367 15.19 5.07 -21.08
CA LEU A 367 15.92 6.12 -21.82
C LEU A 367 15.18 6.52 -23.09
N ALA A 368 14.56 5.56 -23.79
CA ALA A 368 13.75 5.82 -24.96
C ALA A 368 12.48 6.62 -24.62
N SER A 369 11.85 6.35 -23.47
CA SER A 369 10.64 7.09 -23.06
C SER A 369 10.93 8.54 -22.68
N VAL A 370 12.19 8.89 -22.38
CA VAL A 370 12.60 10.25 -21.95
C VAL A 370 13.55 10.91 -22.96
N SER A 371 13.73 10.31 -24.13
CA SER A 371 14.66 10.83 -25.15
C SER A 371 14.22 12.17 -25.72
N PHE A 372 12.94 12.52 -25.58
CA PHE A 372 12.39 13.79 -26.02
C PHE A 372 12.73 14.96 -25.08
N ASP A 373 13.02 14.68 -23.80
CA ASP A 373 13.37 15.68 -22.80
C ASP A 373 14.26 15.08 -21.69
N HIS A 374 15.55 15.40 -21.73
CA HIS A 374 16.51 14.90 -20.76
C HIS A 374 16.40 15.57 -19.38
N SER A 375 15.67 16.68 -19.25
CA SER A 375 15.46 17.31 -17.93
C SER A 375 14.64 16.41 -17.00
N PHE A 376 13.79 15.55 -17.56
CA PHE A 376 13.04 14.56 -16.81
C PHE A 376 13.95 13.58 -16.02
N LEU A 377 15.10 13.19 -16.56
CA LEU A 377 16.06 12.35 -15.83
C LEU A 377 16.65 13.09 -14.62
N LEU A 378 16.86 14.40 -14.75
CA LEU A 378 17.32 15.22 -13.64
C LEU A 378 16.25 15.31 -12.55
N ASP A 379 14.98 15.49 -12.93
CA ASP A 379 13.85 15.52 -12.01
C ASP A 379 13.73 14.21 -11.22
N LEU A 380 13.88 13.06 -11.89
CA LEU A 380 13.92 11.76 -11.21
C LEU A 380 15.10 11.65 -10.22
N LEU A 381 16.27 12.19 -10.55
CA LEU A 381 17.47 12.11 -9.70
C LEU A 381 17.37 12.97 -8.45
N ILE A 382 16.76 14.15 -8.55
CA ILE A 382 16.63 15.08 -7.43
C ILE A 382 15.35 14.84 -6.62
N SER A 383 14.39 14.09 -7.17
CA SER A 383 13.15 13.75 -6.47
C SER A 383 13.41 12.89 -5.25
N THR A 384 12.83 13.30 -4.12
CA THR A 384 12.78 12.51 -2.89
C THR A 384 11.63 11.50 -2.87
N GLU A 385 10.75 11.53 -3.88
CA GLU A 385 9.54 10.71 -3.97
C GLU A 385 9.78 9.39 -4.72
N THR A 386 10.78 9.37 -5.60
CA THR A 386 11.17 8.19 -6.37
C THR A 386 12.39 7.49 -5.79
N CYS A 387 12.50 6.18 -6.00
CA CYS A 387 13.70 5.42 -5.67
C CYS A 387 14.74 5.43 -6.82
N PHE A 388 14.67 6.39 -7.74
CA PHE A 388 15.46 6.35 -8.99
C PHE A 388 16.97 6.36 -8.73
N LEU A 389 17.47 7.18 -7.80
CA LEU A 389 18.89 7.23 -7.49
C LEU A 389 19.41 5.88 -6.99
N GLU A 390 18.65 5.21 -6.12
CA GLU A 390 19.01 3.89 -5.61
C GLU A 390 19.00 2.84 -6.73
N TYR A 391 17.95 2.85 -7.56
CA TYR A 391 17.86 2.00 -8.74
C TYR A 391 19.06 2.21 -9.68
N LEU A 392 19.36 3.47 -10.02
CA LEU A 392 20.43 3.80 -10.95
C LEU A 392 21.79 3.33 -10.44
N VAL A 393 22.10 3.55 -9.16
CA VAL A 393 23.36 3.08 -8.57
C VAL A 393 23.48 1.55 -8.63
N GLN A 394 22.39 0.82 -8.35
CA GLN A 394 22.39 -0.65 -8.47
C GLN A 394 22.51 -1.10 -9.93
N TYR A 395 21.80 -0.45 -10.84
CA TYR A 395 21.86 -0.75 -12.27
C TYR A 395 23.25 -0.50 -12.84
N LEU A 396 23.90 0.62 -12.52
CA LEU A 396 25.27 0.92 -12.98
C LEU A 396 26.29 -0.13 -12.51
N LYS A 397 26.12 -0.69 -11.31
CA LYS A 397 26.93 -1.83 -10.84
C LYS A 397 26.65 -3.08 -11.67
N CYS A 398 25.38 -3.32 -12.04
CA CYS A 398 25.01 -4.41 -12.93
C CYS A 398 25.61 -4.24 -14.33
N LEU A 399 25.49 -3.05 -14.91
CA LEU A 399 26.02 -2.67 -16.21
C LEU A 399 27.54 -2.86 -16.28
N ARG A 400 28.27 -2.41 -15.25
CA ARG A 400 29.72 -2.62 -15.16
C ARG A 400 30.10 -4.10 -15.17
N ALA A 401 29.27 -4.96 -14.57
CA ALA A 401 29.51 -6.41 -14.51
C ALA A 401 29.06 -7.14 -15.79
N ASP A 402 28.19 -6.54 -16.60
CA ASP A 402 27.58 -7.16 -17.79
C ASP A 402 27.47 -6.18 -18.96
N TRP A 403 28.62 -5.69 -19.42
CA TRP A 403 28.68 -4.75 -20.54
C TRP A 403 28.22 -5.37 -21.86
N GLN A 404 28.59 -6.63 -22.11
CA GLN A 404 28.21 -7.34 -23.33
C GLN A 404 26.70 -7.59 -23.39
N GLY A 405 26.07 -7.88 -22.25
CA GLY A 405 24.63 -8.01 -22.16
C GLY A 405 23.91 -6.72 -22.55
N TYR A 406 24.41 -5.58 -22.05
CA TYR A 406 23.90 -4.28 -22.47
C TYR A 406 24.07 -4.03 -23.97
N SER A 407 25.26 -4.29 -24.53
CA SER A 407 25.51 -4.11 -25.97
C SER A 407 24.64 -4.99 -26.86
N THR A 408 24.16 -6.13 -26.38
CA THR A 408 23.22 -7.00 -27.12
C THR A 408 21.78 -6.50 -27.02
N ALA A 409 21.42 -5.88 -25.89
CA ALA A 409 20.09 -5.35 -25.68
C ALA A 409 19.83 -4.04 -26.44
N CYS A 410 20.88 -3.26 -26.73
CA CYS A 410 20.86 -2.12 -27.65
C CYS A 410 20.78 -2.59 -29.10
#